data_AF-A0A450W813-F1
#
_entry.id   AF-A0A450W813-F1
#
_cell.length_a   1.000
_cell.length_b   1.000
_cell.length_c   1.000
_cell.angle_alpha   90.00
_cell.angle_beta   90.00
_cell.angle_gamma   90.00
#
_symmetry.space_group_name_H-M   'P 1'
#
loop_
_entity.id
_entity.type
_entity.pdbx_description
1 polymer ?
#
loop_
_entity_poly.entity_id
_entity_poly.type
_entity_poly.pdbx_seq_one_letter_code
_entity_poly.pdbx_strand_id
1 'polypeptide(L)'
;MEGVILESGLVSRCVVVGRDHPTWGQRPIAFCEWLEGGDEQELATYLSAYLPRYKAPDAFLPWPSVPKSQGLKIDRKEFQRLANHSLNRALESENRKNL
;
A
#
# COMPACT_ATOMS: atom_id res chain seq x y z
N MET A 1 -7.78 -5.84 -7.76
CA MET A 1 -7.07 -5.64 -6.48
C MET A 1 -7.67 -4.48 -5.73
N GLU A 2 -7.58 -3.24 -6.23
CA GLU A 2 -8.20 -2.06 -5.57
C GLU A 2 -9.70 -2.25 -5.30
N GLY A 3 -10.47 -2.77 -6.27
CA GLY A 3 -11.90 -3.09 -6.07
C GLY A 3 -12.12 -4.05 -4.90
N VAL A 4 -11.39 -5.17 -4.86
CA VAL A 4 -11.47 -6.15 -3.76
C VAL A 4 -11.09 -5.53 -2.41
N ILE A 5 -10.09 -4.65 -2.38
CA ILE A 5 -9.71 -3.91 -1.17
C ILE A 5 -10.87 -3.01 -0.71
N LEU A 6 -11.51 -2.27 -1.62
CA LEU A 6 -12.66 -1.41 -1.29
C LEU A 6 -13.88 -2.23 -0.84
N GLU A 7 -14.13 -3.38 -1.48
CA GLU A 7 -15.23 -4.30 -1.15
C GLU A 7 -15.11 -4.92 0.24
N SER A 8 -13.91 -4.93 0.84
CA SER A 8 -13.71 -5.38 2.22
C SER A 8 -14.49 -4.56 3.26
N GLY A 9 -14.83 -3.31 2.94
CA GLY A 9 -15.44 -2.38 3.88
C GLY A 9 -14.48 -1.84 4.95
N LEU A 10 -13.18 -2.14 4.86
CA LEU A 10 -12.17 -1.73 5.85
C LEU A 10 -11.48 -0.39 5.51
N VAL A 11 -11.61 0.08 4.27
CA VAL A 11 -10.96 1.32 3.80
C VAL A 11 -11.91 2.20 2.99
N SER A 12 -11.82 3.52 3.15
CA SER A 12 -12.59 4.50 2.39
C SER A 12 -11.95 4.82 1.03
N ARG A 13 -10.63 4.70 0.96
CA ARG A 13 -9.82 4.96 -0.24
C ARG A 13 -8.68 3.97 -0.33
N CYS A 14 -8.40 3.55 -1.56
CA CYS A 14 -7.24 2.73 -1.85
C CYS A 14 -6.61 3.13 -3.19
N VAL A 15 -5.29 3.13 -3.26
CA VAL A 15 -4.57 3.01 -4.53
C VAL A 15 -3.44 1.99 -4.41
N VAL A 16 -3.30 1.15 -5.42
CA VAL A 16 -2.22 0.18 -5.54
C VAL A 16 -1.21 0.65 -6.58
N VAL A 17 0.05 0.72 -6.18
CA VAL A 17 1.19 1.07 -7.04
C VAL A 17 2.25 -0.02 -7.01
N GLY A 18 3.09 -0.09 -8.03
CA GLY A 18 4.25 -0.98 -8.03
C GLY A 18 5.41 -0.35 -7.26
N ARG A 19 6.07 -1.13 -6.40
CA ARG A 19 7.39 -0.82 -5.86
C ARG A 19 8.44 -1.60 -6.63
N ASP A 20 9.55 -0.95 -6.96
CA ASP A 20 10.67 -1.61 -7.60
C ASP A 20 11.14 -2.80 -6.74
N HIS A 21 11.32 -3.95 -7.37
CA HIS A 21 11.79 -5.15 -6.70
C HIS A 21 12.88 -5.85 -7.53
N PRO A 22 14.06 -6.16 -6.95
CA PRO A 22 15.20 -6.69 -7.72
C PRO A 22 14.89 -8.00 -8.44
N THR A 23 14.09 -8.88 -7.82
CA THR A 23 13.75 -10.20 -8.39
C THR A 23 12.51 -10.22 -9.28
N TRP A 24 11.54 -9.33 -9.03
CA TRP A 24 10.18 -9.44 -9.63
C TRP A 24 9.82 -8.23 -10.49
N GLY A 25 10.74 -7.28 -10.68
CA GLY A 25 10.52 -6.02 -11.39
C GLY A 25 9.67 -5.06 -10.56
N GLN A 26 8.39 -5.38 -10.34
CA GLN A 26 7.45 -4.60 -9.54
C GLN A 26 6.69 -5.48 -8.57
N ARG A 27 6.52 -5.02 -7.34
CA ARG A 27 5.66 -5.65 -6.32
C ARG A 27 4.55 -4.69 -5.87
N PRO A 28 3.31 -5.16 -5.66
CA PRO A 28 2.20 -4.28 -5.32
C PRO A 28 2.35 -3.72 -3.89
N ILE A 29 2.14 -2.42 -3.74
CA ILE A 29 2.00 -1.72 -2.45
C ILE A 29 0.67 -0.98 -2.47
N ALA A 30 -0.11 -1.12 -1.41
CA ALA A 30 -1.40 -0.44 -1.28
C ALA A 30 -1.27 0.76 -0.34
N PHE A 31 -1.74 1.92 -0.77
CA PHE A 31 -2.03 3.03 0.13
C PHE A 31 -3.50 2.98 0.52
N CYS A 32 -3.79 3.02 1.81
CA CYS A 32 -5.12 2.87 2.36
C CYS A 32 -5.48 4.02 3.29
N GLU A 33 -6.69 4.56 3.16
CA GLU A 33 -7.32 5.33 4.21
C GLU A 33 -8.26 4.40 4.98
N TRP A 34 -7.85 4.02 6.18
CA TRP A 34 -8.59 3.07 7.03
C TRP A 34 -9.91 3.69 7.52
N LEU A 35 -10.97 2.88 7.48
CA LEU A 35 -12.21 3.17 8.20
C LEU A 35 -12.03 2.81 9.69
N GLU A 36 -12.93 3.31 10.53
CA GLU A 36 -12.88 3.05 11.96
C GLU A 36 -12.87 1.53 12.26
N GLY A 37 -11.89 1.09 13.04
CA GLY A 37 -11.71 -0.32 13.42
C GLY A 37 -10.99 -1.19 12.40
N GLY A 38 -10.75 -0.72 11.17
CA GLY A 38 -10.02 -1.49 10.16
C GLY A 38 -8.51 -1.50 10.37
N ASP A 39 -7.87 -2.65 10.12
CA ASP A 39 -6.42 -2.79 10.18
C ASP A 39 -5.81 -3.68 9.06
N GLU A 40 -4.48 -3.70 9.00
CA GLU A 40 -3.72 -4.46 8.01
C GLU A 40 -3.92 -5.97 8.10
N GLN A 41 -4.06 -6.51 9.31
CA GLN A 41 -4.17 -7.94 9.53
C GLN A 41 -5.54 -8.46 9.09
N GLU A 42 -6.61 -7.72 9.39
CA GLU A 42 -7.96 -8.00 8.90
C GLU A 42 -8.01 -7.91 7.38
N LEU A 43 -7.46 -6.85 6.79
CA LEU A 43 -7.47 -6.69 5.33
C LEU A 43 -6.66 -7.80 4.65
N ALA A 44 -5.47 -8.13 5.15
CA ALA A 44 -4.66 -9.23 4.60
C ALA A 44 -5.41 -10.57 4.67
N THR A 45 -6.10 -10.83 5.78
CA THR A 45 -6.93 -12.03 5.97
C THR A 45 -8.07 -12.07 4.96
N TYR A 46 -8.82 -10.98 4.80
CA TYR A 46 -9.86 -10.84 3.80
C TYR A 46 -9.32 -11.10 2.38
N LEU A 47 -8.23 -10.43 1.99
CA LEU A 47 -7.66 -10.54 0.65
C LEU A 47 -7.15 -11.96 0.34
N SER A 48 -6.72 -12.73 1.34
CA SER A 48 -6.25 -14.10 1.14
C SER A 48 -7.33 -15.06 0.61
N ALA A 49 -8.61 -14.76 0.86
CA ALA A 49 -9.74 -15.53 0.35
C ALA A 49 -10.06 -15.22 -1.12
N TYR A 50 -9.67 -14.04 -1.62
CA TYR A 50 -10.06 -13.54 -2.94
C TYR A 50 -8.89 -13.39 -3.93
N LEU A 51 -7.67 -13.26 -3.42
CA LEU A 51 -6.47 -13.03 -4.22
C LEU A 51 -5.43 -14.12 -3.95
N PRO A 52 -4.81 -14.70 -4.99
CA PRO A 52 -3.64 -15.54 -4.79
C PRO A 52 -2.50 -14.70 -4.20
N ARG A 53 -1.65 -15.32 -3.37
CA ARG A 53 -0.60 -14.64 -2.61
C ARG A 53 0.29 -13.70 -3.43
N TYR A 54 0.62 -14.05 -4.67
CA TYR A 54 1.47 -13.23 -5.55
C TYR A 54 0.78 -11.95 -6.07
N LYS A 55 -0.55 -11.84 -5.93
CA LYS A 55 -1.34 -10.63 -6.22
C LYS A 55 -1.67 -9.81 -4.97
N ALA A 56 -1.41 -10.31 -3.76
CA ALA A 56 -1.65 -9.53 -2.56
C ALA A 56 -0.59 -8.40 -2.45
N PRO A 57 -0.95 -7.20 -1.96
CA PRO A 57 0.02 -6.17 -1.61
C PRO A 57 1.08 -6.71 -0.63
N ASP A 58 2.34 -6.32 -0.82
CA ASP A 58 3.44 -6.66 0.09
C ASP A 58 3.42 -5.83 1.37
N ALA A 59 2.81 -4.64 1.29
CA ALA A 59 2.63 -3.75 2.42
C ALA A 59 1.40 -2.86 2.19
N PHE A 60 0.86 -2.37 3.30
CA PHE A 60 -0.15 -1.33 3.34
C PHE A 60 0.50 -0.07 3.93
N LEU A 61 0.31 1.06 3.29
CA LEU A 61 0.83 2.36 3.73
C LEU A 61 -0.35 3.29 4.03
N PRO A 62 -0.25 4.16 5.05
CA PRO A 62 -1.30 5.12 5.33
C PRO A 62 -1.49 6.07 4.16
N TRP A 63 -2.73 6.44 3.87
CA TRP A 63 -3.03 7.44 2.85
C TRP A 63 -2.26 8.73 3.14
N PRO A 64 -1.45 9.23 2.19
CA PRO A 64 -0.60 10.38 2.45
C PRO A 64 -1.43 11.65 2.61
N SER A 65 -0.98 12.56 3.47
CA SER A 65 -1.49 13.93 3.56
C SER A 65 -1.08 14.74 2.32
N VAL A 66 -1.60 14.37 1.15
CA VAL A 66 -1.40 15.11 -0.11
C VAL A 66 -2.29 16.36 -0.09
N PRO A 67 -1.77 17.55 -0.46
CA PRO A 67 -2.56 18.77 -0.53
C PRO A 67 -3.76 18.56 -1.47
N LYS A 68 -4.96 18.96 -1.02
CA LYS A 68 -6.23 18.87 -1.78
C LYS A 68 -6.20 19.59 -3.15
N SER A 69 -5.13 20.31 -3.51
CA SER A 69 -5.04 21.07 -4.77
C SER A 69 -4.82 20.20 -6.02
N GLN A 70 -4.59 18.88 -5.87
CA GLN A 70 -4.43 17.95 -7.00
C GLN A 70 -5.74 17.22 -7.39
N GLY A 71 -6.86 17.94 -7.51
CA GLY A 71 -8.06 17.49 -8.25
C GLY A 71 -8.67 16.12 -7.90
N LEU A 72 -9.59 15.65 -8.75
CA LEU A 72 -10.30 14.36 -8.66
C LEU A 72 -9.44 13.15 -9.07
N LYS A 73 -8.18 13.36 -9.47
CA LYS A 73 -7.37 12.34 -10.16
C LYS A 73 -6.14 11.97 -9.36
N ILE A 74 -6.00 10.69 -9.07
CA ILE A 74 -4.85 10.13 -8.33
C ILE A 74 -3.59 10.20 -9.20
N ASP A 75 -2.52 10.85 -8.71
CA ASP A 75 -1.19 10.80 -9.33
C ASP A 75 -0.44 9.53 -8.90
N ARG A 76 -0.62 8.45 -9.67
CA ARG A 76 0.01 7.15 -9.37
C ARG A 76 1.54 7.19 -9.39
N LYS A 77 2.16 8.13 -10.14
CA LYS A 77 3.63 8.27 -10.16
C LYS A 77 4.13 8.81 -8.84
N GLU A 78 3.43 9.80 -8.28
CA GLU A 78 3.77 10.34 -6.97
C GLU A 78 3.59 9.29 -5.86
N PHE A 79 2.50 8.52 -5.89
CA PHE A 79 2.29 7.42 -4.94
C PHE A 79 3.37 6.33 -5.07
N GLN A 80 3.79 5.98 -6.29
CA GLN A 80 4.91 5.06 -6.51
C GLN A 80 6.22 5.61 -5.91
N ARG A 81 6.52 6.89 -6.13
CA ARG A 81 7.69 7.56 -5.53
C ARG A 81 7.64 7.52 -4.00
N LEU A 82 6.47 7.77 -3.41
CA LEU A 82 6.24 7.70 -1.96
C LEU A 82 6.41 6.27 -1.43
N ALA A 83 5.93 5.25 -2.14
CA ALA A 83 6.10 3.85 -1.74
C ALA A 83 7.58 3.46 -1.67
N ASN A 84 8.33 3.77 -2.74
CA ASN A 84 9.77 3.52 -2.80
C ASN A 84 10.49 4.23 -1.64
N HIS A 85 10.18 5.50 -1.39
CA HIS A 85 10.83 6.27 -0.33
C HIS A 85 10.50 5.77 1.08
N SER A 86 9.23 5.51 1.39
CA SER A 86 8.79 5.07 2.72
C SER A 86 9.40 3.73 3.13
N LEU A 87 9.46 2.78 2.19
CA LEU A 87 9.94 1.43 2.45
C LEU A 87 11.47 1.37 2.52
N ASN A 88 12.19 2.18 1.73
CA ASN A 88 13.65 2.28 1.85
C ASN A 88 14.07 2.82 3.23
N ARG A 89 13.39 3.85 3.75
CA ARG A 89 13.69 4.37 5.09
C ARG A 89 13.43 3.36 6.21
N ALA A 90 12.38 2.53 6.05
CA ALA A 90 12.07 1.47 7.00
C ALA A 90 13.21 0.42 7.04
N LEU A 91 13.67 -0.03 5.86
CA LEU A 91 14.79 -0.96 5.72
C LEU A 91 16.10 -0.40 6.31
N GLU A 92 16.43 0.86 6.01
CA GLU A 92 17.61 1.53 6.58
C GLU A 92 17.55 1.63 8.10
N SER A 93 16.34 1.89 8.64
CA SER A 93 16.14 2.00 10.09
C SER A 93 16.22 0.65 10.79
N GLU A 94 15.74 -0.42 10.16
CA GLU A 94 15.88 -1.79 10.66
C GLU A 94 17.34 -2.25 10.63
N ASN A 95 18.06 -2.00 9.54
CA ASN A 95 19.49 -2.30 9.43
C ASN A 95 20.31 -1.64 10.53
N ARG A 96 20.06 -0.35 10.83
CA ARG A 96 20.75 0.37 11.92
C ARG A 96 20.47 -0.18 13.32
N LYS A 97 19.33 -0.84 13.56
CA LYS A 97 19.01 -1.45 14.87
C LYS A 97 19.68 -2.80 15.09
N ASN A 98 20.16 -3.42 14.01
CA ASN A 98 20.80 -4.74 14.03
C ASN A 98 22.34 -4.66 14.01
N LEU A 99 22.91 -3.44 14.14
CA LEU A 99 24.33 -3.16 14.34
C LEU A 99 24.58 -2.72 15.80
#